data_AF-A0A3D0EU01-F1
#
_entry.id   AF-A0A3D0EU01-F1
#
_cell.length_a   1.000
_cell.length_b   1.000
_cell.length_c   1.000
_cell.angle_alpha   90.00
_cell.angle_beta   90.00
_cell.angle_gamma   90.00
#
_symmetry.space_group_name_H-M   'P 1'
#
loop_
_entity.id
_entity.type
_entity.pdbx_description
1 polymer ?
#
loop_
_entity_poly.entity_id
_entity_poly.type
_entity_poly.pdbx_seq_one_letter_code
_entity_poly.pdbx_strand_id
1 'polypeptide(L)'
;MTKTNWVTLKSLAPYLWDFKYRVIVALVFLTLAKVANVSVPLVLKDVVDSLSSQNQVIFLPLALLLTYGALRLCAVVFAELRDVVFVKVTRRATRKIALKVFRHLHDLSLKFHLERHTGGISREIERGTRGISILLTYSLFSIIPVILEFTFVAAILLDRFDWRFAAITFSAVFVYLIYTFFVSEWRMSIRREANEWDTRSNSHAVDSLLNYETVKYFNN
;
A
#
# COMPACT_ATOMS: atom_id res chain seq x y z
N MET A 1 9.33 -1.84 -17.14
CA MET A 1 8.82 -0.71 -16.30
C MET A 1 9.78 0.47 -16.38
N THR A 2 9.73 1.39 -17.36
CA THR A 2 10.98 2.14 -17.65
C THR A 2 10.99 3.67 -17.73
N LYS A 3 9.92 4.46 -17.93
CA LYS A 3 10.02 5.94 -17.76
C LYS A 3 8.77 6.63 -17.23
N THR A 4 7.58 6.18 -17.65
CA THR A 4 6.29 6.82 -17.32
C THR A 4 5.93 6.74 -15.83
N ASN A 5 6.28 5.64 -15.16
CA ASN A 5 5.92 5.41 -13.75
C ASN A 5 6.70 6.30 -12.76
N TRP A 6 7.93 6.68 -13.10
CA TRP A 6 8.74 7.55 -12.24
C TRP A 6 8.24 9.00 -12.29
N VAL A 7 7.80 9.44 -13.46
CA VAL A 7 7.19 10.78 -13.66
C VAL A 7 5.86 10.89 -12.92
N THR A 8 5.03 9.84 -12.92
CA THR A 8 3.77 9.82 -12.14
C THR A 8 4.00 9.75 -10.64
N LEU A 9 5.04 9.05 -10.17
CA LEU A 9 5.39 9.07 -8.74
C LEU A 9 5.88 10.46 -8.31
N LYS A 10 6.70 11.11 -9.15
CA LYS A 10 7.23 12.45 -8.90
C LYS A 10 6.13 13.53 -8.98
N SER A 11 5.10 13.33 -9.80
CA SER A 11 3.96 14.24 -9.88
C SER A 11 2.99 14.12 -8.69
N LEU A 12 3.04 13.02 -7.93
CA LEU A 12 2.29 12.83 -6.68
C LEU A 12 2.98 13.44 -5.46
N ALA A 13 4.32 13.59 -5.48
CA ALA A 13 5.10 14.19 -4.41
C ALA A 13 4.61 15.58 -3.93
N PRO A 14 4.27 16.55 -4.80
CA PRO A 14 3.74 17.84 -4.35
C PRO A 14 2.38 17.74 -3.62
N TYR A 15 1.54 16.76 -3.97
CA TYR A 15 0.26 16.53 -3.28
C TYR A 15 0.45 15.97 -1.86
N LEU A 16 1.54 15.25 -1.61
CA LEU A 16 1.94 14.84 -0.26
C LEU A 16 2.48 16.03 0.55
N TRP A 17 3.19 16.92 -0.12
CA TRP A 17 3.80 18.11 0.49
C TRP A 17 2.77 19.13 1.01
N ASP A 18 1.58 19.18 0.40
CA ASP A 18 0.43 19.95 0.89
C ASP A 18 0.00 19.55 2.31
N PHE A 19 0.35 18.34 2.78
CA PHE A 19 0.02 17.83 4.11
C PHE A 19 1.25 17.66 5.01
N LYS A 20 2.36 18.35 4.70
CA LYS A 20 3.68 18.21 5.35
C LYS A 20 3.65 17.98 6.87
N TYR A 21 2.95 18.82 7.64
CA TYR A 21 2.92 18.69 9.10
C TYR A 21 2.23 17.41 9.58
N ARG A 22 1.18 16.96 8.89
CA ARG A 22 0.45 15.75 9.24
C ARG A 22 1.19 14.50 8.80
N VAL A 23 1.85 14.55 7.64
CA VAL A 23 2.73 13.49 7.17
C VAL A 23 3.90 13.34 8.14
N ILE A 24 4.53 14.43 8.60
CA ILE A 24 5.60 14.40 9.61
C ILE A 24 5.10 13.78 10.92
N VAL A 25 3.97 14.24 11.48
CA VAL A 25 3.41 13.65 12.71
C VAL A 25 3.10 12.16 12.53
N ALA A 26 2.55 11.77 11.38
CA ALA A 26 2.25 10.37 11.08
C ALA A 26 3.52 9.52 10.91
N LEU A 27 4.59 10.09 10.35
CA LEU A 27 5.91 9.46 10.28
C LEU A 27 6.53 9.31 11.66
N VAL A 28 6.36 10.27 12.57
CA VAL A 28 6.82 10.16 13.97
C VAL A 28 6.08 9.05 14.72
N PHE A 29 4.75 8.97 14.60
CA PHE A 29 4.00 7.86 15.20
C PHE A 29 4.39 6.51 14.59
N LEU A 30 4.64 6.48 13.29
CA LEU A 30 5.10 5.29 12.61
C LEU A 30 6.46 4.84 13.11
N THR A 31 7.43 5.74 13.21
CA THR A 31 8.76 5.39 13.75
C THR A 31 8.67 4.95 15.19
N LEU A 32 7.89 5.62 16.05
CA LEU A 32 7.67 5.20 17.43
C LEU A 32 7.04 3.79 17.52
N ALA A 33 5.98 3.53 16.74
CA ALA A 33 5.35 2.22 16.68
C ALA A 33 6.33 1.12 16.22
N LYS A 34 7.25 1.46 15.31
CA LYS A 34 8.24 0.52 14.79
C LYS A 34 9.40 0.28 15.73
N VAL A 35 9.90 1.32 16.39
CA VAL A 35 10.88 1.16 17.48
C VAL A 35 10.29 0.25 18.55
N ALA A 36 9.04 0.49 18.99
CA ALA A 36 8.37 -0.38 19.94
C ALA A 36 8.28 -1.83 19.46
N ASN A 37 7.86 -2.07 18.20
CA ASN A 37 7.78 -3.42 17.63
C ASN A 37 9.13 -4.14 17.57
N VAL A 38 10.22 -3.44 17.21
CA VAL A 38 11.55 -4.05 17.16
C VAL A 38 12.14 -4.25 18.57
N SER A 39 11.72 -3.44 19.55
CA SER A 39 12.07 -3.66 20.96
C SER A 39 11.40 -4.90 21.57
N VAL A 40 10.24 -5.35 21.05
CA VAL A 40 9.55 -6.56 21.56
C VAL A 40 10.44 -7.81 21.54
N PRO A 41 11.07 -8.22 20.41
CA PRO A 41 11.93 -9.40 20.38
C PRO A 41 13.22 -9.24 21.19
N LEU A 42 13.74 -8.01 21.36
CA LEU A 42 14.89 -7.76 22.23
C LEU A 42 14.55 -8.05 23.70
N VAL A 43 13.40 -7.54 24.17
CA VAL A 43 12.93 -7.83 25.53
C VAL A 43 12.58 -9.32 25.67
N LEU A 44 12.02 -9.96 24.63
CA LEU A 44 11.77 -11.39 24.63
C LEU A 44 13.05 -12.21 24.78
N LYS A 45 14.14 -11.79 24.11
CA LYS A 45 15.46 -12.41 24.29
C LYS A 45 15.91 -12.33 25.75
N ASP A 46 15.81 -11.14 26.37
CA ASP A 46 16.18 -10.95 27.77
C ASP A 46 15.33 -11.83 28.72
N VAL A 47 14.04 -12.03 28.41
CA VAL A 47 13.16 -12.98 29.13
C VAL A 47 13.70 -14.40 29.04
N VAL A 48 14.01 -14.89 27.84
CA VAL A 48 14.50 -16.25 27.61
C VAL A 48 15.87 -16.47 28.27
N ASP A 49 16.79 -15.51 28.15
CA ASP A 49 18.12 -15.58 28.73
C ASP A 49 18.04 -15.63 30.28
N SER A 50 17.16 -14.84 30.89
CA SER A 50 16.93 -14.84 32.35
C SER A 50 16.35 -16.15 32.89
N LEU A 51 15.48 -16.82 32.10
CA LEU A 51 14.89 -18.12 32.45
C LEU A 51 15.90 -19.27 32.33
N SER A 52 16.94 -19.12 31.53
CA SER A 52 17.99 -20.14 31.36
C SER A 52 19.04 -20.12 32.49
N SER A 53 19.06 -19.06 33.30
CA SER A 53 19.96 -18.88 34.43
C SER A 53 19.43 -19.63 35.67
N GLN A 54 20.25 -20.45 36.35
CA GLN A 54 19.86 -21.32 37.48
C GLN A 54 19.29 -20.61 38.73
N ASN A 55 19.17 -19.28 38.76
CA ASN A 55 18.59 -18.55 39.89
C ASN A 55 17.07 -18.39 39.73
N GLN A 56 16.32 -19.22 40.47
CA GLN A 56 14.86 -19.28 40.53
C GLN A 56 14.22 -18.06 41.21
N VAL A 57 14.48 -16.84 40.75
CA VAL A 57 13.75 -15.66 41.23
C VAL A 57 12.51 -15.49 40.36
N ILE A 58 11.40 -16.12 40.74
CA ILE A 58 10.09 -16.11 40.03
C ILE A 58 9.61 -14.67 39.68
N PHE A 59 10.05 -13.67 40.44
CA PHE A 59 9.74 -12.26 40.20
C PHE A 59 10.30 -11.72 38.88
N LEU A 60 11.48 -12.18 38.46
CA LEU A 60 12.16 -11.68 37.26
C LEU A 60 11.45 -12.13 35.96
N PRO A 61 11.09 -13.42 35.77
CA PRO A 61 10.27 -13.85 34.63
C PRO A 61 8.90 -13.20 34.58
N LEU A 62 8.23 -13.01 35.72
CA LEU A 62 6.90 -12.42 35.77
C LEU A 62 6.91 -10.93 35.37
N ALA A 63 7.88 -10.16 35.87
CA ALA A 63 8.08 -8.77 35.50
C ALA A 63 8.42 -8.61 34.01
N LEU A 64 9.25 -9.51 33.48
CA LEU A 64 9.62 -9.54 32.07
C LEU A 64 8.45 -9.94 31.14
N LEU A 65 7.59 -10.87 31.57
CA LEU A 65 6.38 -11.26 30.83
C LEU A 65 5.34 -10.13 30.82
N LEU A 66 5.15 -9.42 31.94
CA LEU A 66 4.34 -8.21 32.00
C LEU A 66 4.93 -7.09 31.12
N THR A 67 6.25 -6.92 31.11
CA THR A 67 6.95 -5.96 30.25
C THR A 67 6.76 -6.27 28.78
N TYR A 68 6.88 -7.54 28.38
CA TYR A 68 6.55 -8.01 27.03
C TYR A 68 5.10 -7.71 26.66
N GLY A 69 4.15 -8.04 27.55
CA GLY A 69 2.72 -7.77 27.35
C GLY A 69 2.44 -6.28 27.15
N ALA A 70 3.02 -5.43 28.01
CA ALA A 70 2.89 -3.98 27.92
C ALA A 70 3.51 -3.41 26.64
N LEU A 71 4.72 -3.84 26.26
CA LEU A 71 5.37 -3.42 25.01
C LEU A 71 4.55 -3.85 23.78
N ARG A 72 4.00 -5.06 23.78
CA ARG A 72 3.16 -5.56 22.70
C ARG A 72 1.86 -4.75 22.60
N LEU A 73 1.21 -4.46 23.73
CA LEU A 73 0.03 -3.60 23.76
C LEU A 73 0.36 -2.19 23.26
N CYS A 74 1.45 -1.59 23.71
CA CYS A 74 1.92 -0.29 23.24
C CYS A 74 2.19 -0.30 21.73
N ALA A 75 2.85 -1.33 21.20
CA ALA A 75 3.12 -1.48 19.78
C ALA A 75 1.84 -1.52 18.94
N VAL A 76 0.82 -2.27 19.41
CA VAL A 76 -0.51 -2.31 18.77
C VAL A 76 -1.20 -0.96 18.87
N VAL A 77 -1.26 -0.36 20.05
CA VAL A 77 -1.92 0.94 20.28
C VAL A 77 -1.29 2.04 19.43
N PHE A 78 0.04 2.11 19.33
CA PHE A 78 0.71 3.08 18.47
C PHE A 78 0.47 2.82 16.98
N ALA A 79 0.36 1.56 16.57
CA ALA A 79 -0.02 1.23 15.19
C ALA A 79 -1.45 1.69 14.87
N GLU A 80 -2.40 1.48 15.78
CA GLU A 80 -3.78 1.94 15.63
C GLU A 80 -3.87 3.48 15.65
N LEU A 81 -3.17 4.16 16.57
CA LEU A 81 -3.11 5.62 16.60
C LEU A 81 -2.55 6.19 15.29
N ARG A 82 -1.47 5.59 14.80
CA ARG A 82 -0.88 5.92 13.50
C ARG A 82 -1.96 5.83 12.41
N ASP A 83 -2.67 4.71 12.34
CA ASP A 83 -3.70 4.49 11.32
C ASP A 83 -4.84 5.52 11.42
N VAL A 84 -5.30 5.85 12.64
CA VAL A 84 -6.29 6.91 12.88
C VAL A 84 -5.81 8.28 12.37
N VAL A 85 -4.56 8.63 12.63
CA VAL A 85 -3.96 9.89 12.14
C VAL A 85 -3.93 9.90 10.62
N PHE A 86 -3.52 8.79 10.00
CA PHE A 86 -3.42 8.71 8.55
C PHE A 86 -4.79 8.70 7.85
N VAL A 87 -5.82 8.06 8.40
CA VAL A 87 -7.19 8.07 7.82
C VAL A 87 -7.67 9.50 7.54
N LYS A 88 -7.41 10.44 8.45
CA LYS A 88 -7.76 11.86 8.28
C LYS A 88 -6.98 12.53 7.15
N VAL A 89 -5.72 12.14 6.92
CA VAL A 89 -4.88 12.66 5.82
C VAL A 89 -5.40 12.13 4.48
N THR A 90 -5.62 10.82 4.40
CA THR A 90 -6.07 10.13 3.19
C THR A 90 -7.42 10.64 2.73
N ARG A 91 -8.41 10.73 3.63
CA ARG A 91 -9.74 11.28 3.29
C ARG A 91 -9.66 12.70 2.73
N ARG A 92 -8.78 13.55 3.29
CA ARG A 92 -8.57 14.93 2.79
C ARG A 92 -7.88 14.96 1.44
N ALA A 93 -6.84 14.15 1.23
CA ALA A 93 -6.13 14.04 -0.03
C ALA A 93 -7.06 13.56 -1.15
N THR A 94 -7.81 12.47 -0.91
CA THR A 94 -8.83 11.96 -1.84
C THR A 94 -9.89 13.02 -2.14
N ARG A 95 -10.42 13.72 -1.13
CA ARG A 95 -11.40 14.79 -1.33
C ARG A 95 -10.84 15.92 -2.20
N LYS A 96 -9.59 16.35 -1.96
CA LYS A 96 -8.95 17.43 -2.73
C LYS A 96 -8.77 17.03 -4.20
N ILE A 97 -8.33 15.81 -4.46
CA ILE A 97 -8.17 15.26 -5.81
C ILE A 97 -9.52 15.17 -6.52
N ALA A 98 -10.53 14.60 -5.85
CA ALA A 98 -11.89 14.47 -6.39
C ALA A 98 -12.47 15.85 -6.75
N LEU A 99 -12.35 16.84 -5.86
CA LEU A 99 -12.84 18.19 -6.12
C LEU A 99 -12.08 18.90 -7.26
N LYS A 100 -10.75 18.72 -7.34
CA LYS A 100 -9.95 19.31 -8.42
C LYS A 100 -10.39 18.78 -9.78
N VAL A 101 -10.62 17.47 -9.87
CA VAL A 101 -11.07 16.84 -11.10
C VAL A 101 -12.51 17.19 -11.42
N PHE A 102 -13.39 17.25 -10.43
CA PHE A 102 -14.77 17.68 -10.61
C PHE A 102 -14.87 19.11 -11.16
N ARG A 103 -14.08 20.05 -10.61
CA ARG A 103 -14.03 21.43 -11.13
C ARG A 103 -13.46 21.50 -12.53
N HIS A 104 -12.37 20.78 -12.79
CA HIS A 104 -11.78 20.74 -14.13
C HIS A 104 -12.77 20.18 -15.16
N LEU A 105 -13.56 19.19 -14.76
CA LEU A 105 -14.63 18.65 -15.59
C LEU A 105 -15.69 19.70 -15.93
N HIS A 106 -16.11 20.49 -14.95
CA HIS A 106 -17.10 21.55 -15.16
C HIS A 106 -16.59 22.74 -15.99
N ASP A 107 -15.28 23.00 -15.97
CA ASP A 107 -14.64 24.08 -16.74
C ASP A 107 -14.41 23.73 -18.23
N LEU A 108 -14.69 22.48 -18.63
CA LEU A 108 -14.49 22.07 -20.02
C LEU A 108 -15.57 22.66 -20.94
N SER A 109 -15.17 22.89 -22.20
CA SER A 109 -16.05 23.54 -23.18
C SER A 109 -17.36 22.78 -23.39
N LEU A 110 -18.44 23.49 -23.71
CA LEU A 110 -19.72 22.89 -24.08
C LEU A 110 -19.57 21.86 -25.21
N LYS A 111 -18.68 22.11 -26.18
CA LYS A 111 -18.31 21.16 -27.24
C LYS A 111 -17.78 19.83 -26.67
N PHE A 112 -16.92 19.88 -25.66
CA PHE A 112 -16.42 18.68 -24.97
C PHE A 112 -17.55 17.88 -24.29
N HIS A 113 -18.55 18.57 -23.73
CA HIS A 113 -19.71 17.93 -23.11
C HIS A 113 -20.74 17.39 -24.12
N LEU A 114 -20.82 17.94 -25.34
CA LEU A 114 -21.76 17.53 -26.38
C LEU A 114 -21.21 16.46 -27.34
N GLU A 115 -19.91 16.46 -27.66
CA GLU A 115 -19.30 15.52 -28.64
C GLU A 115 -18.96 14.15 -28.05
N ARG A 116 -18.81 14.04 -26.73
CA ARG A 116 -18.41 12.80 -26.07
C ARG A 116 -19.63 12.21 -25.39
N HIS A 117 -19.93 10.94 -25.65
CA HIS A 117 -20.88 10.16 -24.86
C HIS A 117 -20.53 10.31 -23.36
N THR A 118 -21.28 11.15 -22.65
CA THR A 118 -20.92 11.72 -21.33
C THR A 118 -20.66 10.65 -20.27
N GLY A 119 -21.25 9.46 -20.41
CA GLY A 119 -21.03 8.32 -19.53
C GLY A 119 -19.62 7.70 -19.62
N GLY A 120 -19.01 7.64 -20.80
CA GLY A 120 -17.70 7.01 -21.00
C GLY A 120 -16.55 7.82 -20.41
N ILE A 121 -16.53 9.13 -20.70
CA ILE A 121 -15.54 10.06 -20.12
C ILE A 121 -15.69 10.16 -18.60
N SER A 122 -16.92 10.30 -18.10
CA SER A 122 -17.14 10.40 -16.65
C SER A 122 -16.60 9.17 -15.93
N ARG A 123 -16.79 7.98 -16.51
CA ARG A 123 -16.28 6.71 -15.97
C ARG A 123 -14.76 6.59 -16.06
N GLU A 124 -14.14 7.03 -17.16
CA GLU A 124 -12.68 7.06 -17.29
C GLU A 124 -12.02 8.02 -16.29
N ILE A 125 -12.63 9.18 -16.07
CA ILE A 125 -12.15 10.17 -15.11
C ILE A 125 -12.36 9.72 -13.66
N GLU A 126 -13.50 9.09 -13.36
CA GLU A 126 -13.75 8.48 -12.05
C GLU A 126 -12.74 7.37 -11.77
N ARG A 127 -12.45 6.52 -12.76
CA ARG A 127 -11.38 5.51 -12.67
C ARG A 127 -10.01 6.15 -12.47
N GLY A 128 -9.69 7.21 -13.20
CA GLY A 128 -8.42 7.94 -13.10
C GLY A 128 -8.22 8.56 -11.72
N THR A 129 -9.23 9.27 -11.20
CA THR A 129 -9.20 9.85 -9.85
C THR A 129 -9.12 8.81 -8.75
N ARG A 130 -9.89 7.72 -8.89
CA ARG A 130 -9.81 6.58 -7.97
C ARG A 130 -8.42 5.95 -8.01
N GLY A 131 -7.83 5.80 -9.19
CA GLY A 131 -6.45 5.33 -9.36
C GLY A 131 -5.43 6.23 -8.67
N ILE A 132 -5.51 7.55 -8.86
CA ILE A 132 -4.64 8.53 -8.17
C ILE A 132 -4.80 8.42 -6.64
N SER A 133 -6.04 8.30 -6.15
CA SER A 133 -6.31 8.13 -4.72
C SER A 133 -5.70 6.84 -4.18
N ILE A 134 -5.81 5.73 -4.91
CA ILE A 134 -5.21 4.43 -4.54
C ILE A 134 -3.69 4.56 -4.50
N LEU A 135 -3.06 5.16 -5.52
CA LEU A 135 -1.61 5.32 -5.58
C LEU A 135 -1.09 6.19 -4.43
N LEU A 136 -1.77 7.30 -4.12
CA LEU A 136 -1.39 8.19 -3.03
C LEU A 136 -1.53 7.49 -1.68
N THR A 137 -2.63 6.75 -1.48
CA THR A 137 -2.85 5.94 -0.28
C THR A 137 -1.77 4.87 -0.14
N TYR A 138 -1.53 4.07 -1.18
CA TYR A 138 -0.54 3.00 -1.16
C TYR A 138 0.89 3.51 -0.93
N SER A 139 1.22 4.67 -1.51
CA SER A 139 2.52 5.32 -1.28
C SER A 139 2.70 5.70 0.20
N LEU A 140 1.66 6.27 0.82
CA LEU A 140 1.70 6.69 2.22
C LEU A 140 1.67 5.53 3.23
N PHE A 141 0.90 4.47 2.96
CA PHE A 141 0.66 3.39 3.92
C PHE A 141 1.43 2.10 3.69
N SER A 142 2.01 1.93 2.50
CA SER A 142 2.76 0.71 2.18
C SER A 142 4.20 1.06 1.83
N ILE A 143 4.42 1.93 0.85
CA ILE A 143 5.80 2.18 0.36
C ILE A 143 6.66 2.87 1.42
N ILE A 144 6.24 4.04 1.93
CA ILE A 144 7.04 4.78 2.92
C ILE A 144 7.25 3.97 4.22
N PRO A 145 6.23 3.33 4.81
CA PRO A 145 6.40 2.49 6.00
C PRO A 145 7.37 1.35 5.76
N VAL A 146 7.25 0.62 4.65
CA VAL A 146 8.12 -0.53 4.34
C VAL A 146 9.57 -0.10 4.16
N ILE A 147 9.83 1.03 3.51
CA ILE A 147 11.21 1.55 3.37
C ILE A 147 11.79 1.87 4.75
N LEU A 148 11.06 2.60 5.59
CA LEU A 148 11.50 2.92 6.95
C LEU A 148 11.75 1.64 7.77
N GLU A 149 10.81 0.69 7.75
CA GLU A 149 10.94 -0.60 8.42
C GLU A 149 12.21 -1.34 7.99
N PHE A 150 12.43 -1.43 6.69
CA PHE A 150 13.58 -2.09 6.13
C PHE A 150 14.89 -1.41 6.56
N THR A 151 14.95 -0.08 6.54
CA THR A 151 16.10 0.68 7.04
C THR A 151 16.35 0.46 8.52
N PHE A 152 15.30 0.45 9.36
CA PHE A 152 15.44 0.20 10.79
C PHE A 152 15.95 -1.20 11.09
N VAL A 153 15.36 -2.22 10.47
CA VAL A 153 15.80 -3.63 10.63
C VAL A 153 17.23 -3.78 10.14
N ALA A 154 17.60 -3.13 9.03
CA ALA A 154 18.96 -3.14 8.51
C ALA A 154 19.97 -2.54 9.49
N ALA A 155 19.67 -1.36 10.02
CA ALA A 155 20.55 -0.68 10.96
C ALA A 155 20.76 -1.53 12.23
N ILE A 156 19.69 -2.11 12.77
CA ILE A 156 19.76 -2.92 14.00
C ILE A 156 20.53 -4.23 13.76
N LEU A 157 20.32 -4.89 12.62
CA LEU A 157 21.07 -6.11 12.28
C LEU A 157 22.56 -5.84 12.13
N LEU A 158 22.95 -4.76 11.44
CA LEU A 158 24.36 -4.43 11.22
C LEU A 158 25.07 -3.94 12.49
N ASP A 159 24.35 -3.30 13.40
CA ASP A 159 24.91 -2.79 14.66
C ASP A 159 25.02 -3.88 15.75
N ARG A 160 24.02 -4.77 15.86
CA ARG A 160 23.92 -5.74 16.96
C ARG A 160 24.39 -7.14 16.61
N PHE A 161 24.47 -7.50 15.33
CA PHE A 161 24.82 -8.85 14.88
C PHE A 161 26.02 -8.83 13.93
N ASP A 162 26.67 -9.99 13.78
CA ASP A 162 27.73 -10.16 12.80
C ASP A 162 27.20 -9.92 11.38
N TRP A 163 27.99 -9.27 10.53
CA TRP A 163 27.64 -8.92 9.15
C TRP A 163 27.16 -10.12 8.32
N ARG A 164 27.58 -11.34 8.66
CA ARG A 164 27.13 -12.59 8.02
C ARG A 164 25.63 -12.81 8.20
N PHE A 165 25.06 -12.49 9.36
CA PHE A 165 23.62 -12.58 9.59
C PHE A 165 22.86 -11.61 8.69
N ALA A 166 23.30 -10.35 8.64
CA ALA A 166 22.73 -9.35 7.75
C ALA A 166 22.81 -9.80 6.27
N ALA A 167 23.97 -10.32 5.84
CA ALA A 167 24.18 -10.80 4.47
C ALA A 167 23.20 -11.93 4.09
N ILE A 168 22.99 -12.91 4.97
CA ILE A 168 22.04 -14.00 4.74
C ILE A 168 20.60 -13.47 4.66
N THR A 169 20.20 -12.62 5.61
CA THR A 169 18.84 -12.05 5.64
C THR A 169 18.56 -11.21 4.40
N PHE A 170 19.46 -10.32 4.01
CA PHE A 170 19.28 -9.50 2.80
C PHE A 170 19.29 -10.31 1.52
N SER A 171 20.12 -11.35 1.45
CA SER A 171 20.14 -12.26 0.31
C SER A 171 18.80 -12.99 0.17
N ALA A 172 18.22 -13.47 1.27
CA ALA A 172 16.91 -14.11 1.28
C ALA A 172 15.80 -13.17 0.80
N VAL A 173 15.77 -11.92 1.31
CA VAL A 173 14.81 -10.90 0.84
C VAL A 173 15.00 -10.60 -0.64
N PHE A 174 16.25 -10.46 -1.10
CA PHE A 174 16.54 -10.18 -2.50
C PHE A 174 16.07 -11.30 -3.44
N VAL A 175 16.33 -12.56 -3.09
CA VAL A 175 15.83 -13.73 -3.84
C VAL A 175 14.30 -13.74 -3.85
N TYR A 176 13.66 -13.48 -2.71
CA TYR A 176 12.21 -13.38 -2.61
C TYR A 176 11.64 -12.28 -3.52
N LEU A 177 12.27 -11.10 -3.57
CA LEU A 177 11.85 -9.99 -4.42
C LEU A 177 11.95 -10.34 -5.91
N ILE A 178 13.05 -10.96 -6.33
CA ILE A 178 13.24 -11.42 -7.70
C ILE A 178 12.16 -12.43 -8.08
N TYR A 179 11.98 -13.47 -7.25
CA TYR A 179 10.96 -14.49 -7.47
C TYR A 179 9.57 -13.86 -7.58
N THR A 180 9.21 -13.00 -6.62
CA THR A 180 7.92 -12.29 -6.59
C THR A 180 7.70 -11.45 -7.85
N PHE A 181 8.75 -10.78 -8.34
CA PHE A 181 8.68 -9.98 -9.56
C PHE A 181 8.38 -10.84 -10.79
N PHE A 182 9.13 -11.94 -10.99
CA PHE A 182 8.91 -12.86 -12.10
C PHE A 182 7.50 -13.46 -12.09
N VAL A 183 7.06 -13.96 -10.94
CA VAL A 183 5.72 -14.53 -10.79
C VAL A 183 4.64 -13.47 -10.99
N SER A 184 4.85 -12.25 -10.51
CA SER A 184 3.89 -11.15 -10.68
C SER A 184 3.74 -10.75 -12.14
N GLU A 185 4.84 -10.56 -12.87
CA GLU A 185 4.78 -10.20 -14.30
C GLU A 185 4.11 -11.30 -15.13
N TRP A 186 4.45 -12.57 -14.87
CA TRP A 186 3.80 -13.71 -15.51
C TRP A 186 2.29 -13.73 -15.25
N ARG A 187 1.88 -13.58 -13.99
CA ARG A 187 0.47 -13.51 -13.60
C ARG A 187 -0.25 -12.29 -14.20
N MET A 188 0.44 -11.15 -14.32
CA MET A 188 -0.13 -9.96 -14.94
C MET A 188 -0.38 -10.17 -16.43
N SER A 189 0.51 -10.86 -17.14
CA SER A 189 0.30 -11.24 -18.54
C SER A 189 -0.99 -12.04 -18.72
N ILE A 190 -1.17 -13.10 -17.91
CA ILE A 190 -2.36 -13.96 -17.97
C ILE A 190 -3.64 -13.16 -17.67
N ARG A 191 -3.61 -12.32 -16.65
CA ARG A 191 -4.76 -11.46 -16.31
C ARG A 191 -5.12 -10.48 -17.42
N ARG A 192 -4.12 -10.00 -18.16
CA ARG A 192 -4.35 -9.07 -19.28
C ARG A 192 -5.09 -9.76 -20.41
N GLU A 193 -4.64 -10.95 -20.77
CA GLU A 193 -5.30 -11.79 -21.77
C GLU A 193 -6.73 -12.16 -21.34
N ALA A 194 -6.93 -12.58 -20.08
CA ALA A 194 -8.26 -12.88 -19.55
C ALA A 194 -9.22 -11.68 -19.64
N ASN A 195 -8.75 -10.46 -19.32
CA ASN A 195 -9.57 -9.25 -19.42
C ASN A 195 -9.93 -8.90 -20.88
N GLU A 196 -9.06 -9.18 -21.85
CA GLU A 196 -9.33 -8.96 -23.27
C GLU A 196 -10.42 -9.92 -23.78
N TRP A 197 -10.34 -11.20 -23.39
CA TRP A 197 -11.37 -12.20 -23.70
C TRP A 197 -12.72 -11.86 -23.06
N ASP A 198 -12.73 -11.43 -21.80
CA ASP A 198 -13.94 -10.99 -21.10
C ASP A 198 -14.60 -9.80 -21.79
N THR A 199 -13.79 -8.81 -22.21
CA THR A 199 -14.28 -7.64 -22.95
C THR A 199 -14.90 -8.04 -24.29
N ARG A 200 -14.26 -8.95 -25.04
CA ARG A 200 -14.79 -9.45 -26.32
C ARG A 200 -16.08 -10.22 -26.14
N SER A 201 -16.14 -11.14 -25.17
CA SER A 201 -17.34 -11.93 -24.87
C SER A 201 -18.53 -11.04 -24.54
N ASN A 202 -18.31 -10.06 -23.66
CA ASN A 202 -19.35 -9.10 -23.29
C ASN A 202 -19.80 -8.24 -24.48
N SER A 203 -18.86 -7.81 -25.34
CA SER A 203 -19.21 -7.08 -26.57
C SER A 203 -20.06 -7.92 -27.52
N HIS A 204 -19.73 -9.20 -27.72
CA HIS A 204 -20.51 -10.11 -28.56
C HIS A 204 -21.91 -10.38 -27.98
N ALA A 205 -22.03 -10.54 -26.66
CA ALA A 205 -23.32 -10.73 -25.99
C ALA A 205 -24.23 -9.49 -26.10
N VAL A 206 -23.67 -8.29 -25.97
CA VAL A 206 -24.44 -7.04 -26.16
C VAL A 206 -24.85 -6.87 -27.61
N ASP A 207 -23.95 -7.16 -28.56
CA ASP A 207 -24.25 -7.06 -29.99
C ASP A 207 -25.35 -8.05 -30.43
N SER A 208 -25.37 -9.27 -29.89
CA SER A 208 -26.44 -10.23 -30.19
C SER A 208 -27.81 -9.81 -29.64
N LEU A 209 -27.84 -9.11 -28.51
CA LEU A 209 -29.07 -8.53 -27.94
C LEU A 209 -29.55 -7.32 -28.74
N LEU A 210 -28.63 -6.48 -29.24
CA LEU A 210 -28.98 -5.32 -30.06
C LEU A 210 -29.44 -5.73 -31.46
N ASN A 211 -28.79 -6.72 -32.06
CA ASN A 211 -29.11 -7.27 -33.37
C ASN A 211 -30.07 -8.47 -33.28
N TYR A 212 -30.90 -8.51 -32.24
CA TYR A 212 -31.80 -9.63 -31.97
C TYR A 212 -32.77 -9.91 -33.13
N GLU A 213 -33.26 -8.88 -33.81
CA GLU A 213 -34.11 -9.04 -35.00
C GLU A 213 -33.40 -9.80 -36.12
N THR A 214 -32.13 -9.49 -36.41
CA THR A 214 -31.35 -10.18 -37.45
C THR A 214 -31.15 -11.65 -37.09
N VAL A 215 -30.87 -11.96 -35.83
CA VAL A 215 -30.74 -13.35 -35.34
C VAL A 215 -32.05 -14.12 -35.55
N LYS A 216 -33.20 -13.50 -35.24
CA LYS A 216 -34.51 -14.13 -35.43
C LYS A 216 -34.91 -14.28 -36.91
N TYR A 217 -34.55 -13.32 -37.76
CA TYR A 217 -34.88 -13.33 -39.20
C TYR A 217 -34.16 -14.46 -39.96
N PHE A 218 -32.93 -14.80 -39.57
CA PHE A 218 -32.14 -15.85 -40.22
C PHE A 218 -32.25 -17.24 -39.54
N ASN A 219 -33.23 -17.40 -38.64
CA ASN A 219 -33.70 -18.65 -38.07
C ASN A 219 -32.65 -19.48 -37.32
N ASN A 220 -32.43 -19.08 -36.06
CA ASN A 220 -32.12 -19.98 -34.95
C ASN A 220 -33.15 -19.79 -33.83
#